data_AF-W1NUG0-F1
#
_entry.id   AF-W1NUG0-F1
#
_cell.length_a   1.000
_cell.length_b   1.000
_cell.length_c   1.000
_cell.angle_alpha   90.00
_cell.angle_beta   90.00
_cell.angle_gamma   90.00
#
_symmetry.space_group_name_H-M   'P 1'
#
loop_
_entity.id
_entity.type
_entity.pdbx_description
1 polymer ?
#
loop_
_entity_poly.entity_id
_entity_poly.type
_entity_poly.pdbx_seq_one_letter_code
_entity_poly.pdbx_strand_id
1 'polypeptide(L)'
;MTELPSGEVMISSRGVRDAPIRIADKELSGDLIELEMRDYDLILGMDWLSRHGATIDCRKRTVTFTPESGEAFIFEGIKVKSSLPLVTALKAQKMIRAGCQAYLASIVDKSRETTLKPENVHI
;
A
#
# COMPACT_ATOMS: atom_id res chain seq x y z
N MET A 1 14.36 16.07 -14.97
CA MET A 1 14.46 16.44 -13.55
C MET A 1 13.07 16.30 -12.97
N THR A 2 12.93 15.51 -11.92
CA THR A 2 11.65 15.24 -11.26
C THR A 2 11.82 15.49 -9.76
N GLU A 3 10.97 16.32 -9.18
CA GLU A 3 10.92 16.53 -7.73
C GLU A 3 9.94 15.51 -7.13
N LEU A 4 10.42 14.72 -6.18
CA LEU A 4 9.59 13.75 -5.47
C LEU A 4 8.70 14.46 -4.44
N PRO A 5 7.62 13.82 -3.95
CA PRO A 5 6.83 14.35 -2.84
C PRO A 5 7.64 14.63 -1.56
N SER A 6 8.83 14.03 -1.41
CA SER A 6 9.77 14.31 -0.32
C SER A 6 10.53 15.63 -0.47
N GLY A 7 10.45 16.30 -1.64
CA GLY A 7 11.27 17.45 -2.02
C GLY A 7 12.64 17.07 -2.59
N GLU A 8 12.95 15.78 -2.68
CA GLU A 8 14.19 15.32 -3.31
C GLU A 8 14.10 15.44 -4.83
N VAL A 9 15.17 15.96 -5.44
CA VAL A 9 15.27 16.08 -6.88
C VAL A 9 16.02 14.90 -7.45
N MET A 10 15.38 14.18 -8.36
CA MET A 10 15.98 13.09 -9.11
C MET A 10 16.12 13.43 -10.60
N ILE A 11 17.16 12.90 -11.22
CA ILE A 11 17.41 13.04 -12.66
C ILE A 11 17.27 11.66 -13.29
N SER A 12 16.44 11.57 -14.33
CA SER A 12 16.33 10.37 -15.17
C SER A 12 16.34 10.75 -16.64
N SER A 13 16.94 9.88 -17.43
CA SER A 13 16.98 9.94 -18.90
C SER A 13 16.05 8.89 -19.54
N ARG A 14 15.33 8.10 -18.73
CA ARG A 14 14.50 6.98 -19.17
C ARG A 14 13.04 7.25 -18.86
N GLY A 15 12.17 6.89 -19.80
CA GLY A 15 10.73 7.00 -19.65
C GLY A 15 10.00 6.09 -20.62
N VAL A 16 8.76 5.78 -20.29
CA VAL A 16 7.86 4.92 -21.06
C VAL A 16 6.59 5.73 -21.33
N ARG A 17 6.19 5.83 -22.60
CA ARG A 17 4.95 6.52 -22.98
C ARG A 17 3.79 5.54 -23.04
N ASP A 18 2.59 6.04 -22.78
CA ASP A 18 1.34 5.27 -22.85
C ASP A 18 1.42 3.90 -22.12
N ALA A 19 2.15 3.85 -21.01
CA ALA A 19 2.31 2.64 -20.22
C ALA A 19 0.95 2.24 -19.61
N PRO A 20 0.56 0.96 -19.68
CA PRO A 20 -0.66 0.47 -19.06
C PRO A 20 -0.50 0.40 -17.55
N ILE A 21 -1.33 1.15 -16.82
CA ILE A 21 -1.37 1.16 -15.36
C ILE A 21 -2.69 0.52 -14.93
N ARG A 22 -2.59 -0.62 -14.26
CA ARG A 22 -3.77 -1.36 -13.80
C ARG A 22 -4.13 -0.96 -12.38
N ILE A 23 -5.32 -0.37 -12.21
CA ILE A 23 -5.89 -0.02 -10.91
C ILE A 23 -7.18 -0.85 -10.75
N ALA A 24 -7.21 -1.69 -9.72
CA ALA A 24 -8.23 -2.73 -9.57
C ALA A 24 -8.31 -3.63 -10.83
N ASP A 25 -9.46 -3.66 -11.49
CA ASP A 25 -9.75 -4.41 -12.72
C ASP A 25 -9.74 -3.54 -13.97
N LYS A 26 -9.39 -2.25 -13.85
CA LYS A 26 -9.35 -1.30 -14.95
C LYS A 26 -7.92 -0.93 -15.32
N GLU A 27 -7.69 -0.69 -16.60
CA GLU A 27 -6.40 -0.27 -17.14
C GLU A 27 -6.50 1.17 -17.65
N LEU A 28 -5.56 2.02 -17.23
CA LEU A 28 -5.45 3.41 -17.59
C LEU A 28 -4.04 3.69 -18.12
N SER A 29 -3.91 4.42 -19.23
CA SER A 29 -2.60 4.74 -19.79
C SER A 29 -1.94 5.91 -19.07
N GLY A 30 -0.61 5.93 -19.04
CA GLY A 30 0.17 7.03 -18.47
C GLY A 30 1.58 7.11 -19.02
N ASP A 31 2.13 8.33 -19.04
CA ASP A 31 3.53 8.54 -19.35
C ASP A 31 4.34 8.44 -18.05
N LEU A 32 5.32 7.54 -18.02
CA LEU A 32 6.09 7.21 -16.83
C LEU A 32 7.56 7.60 -17.00
N ILE A 33 8.18 8.05 -15.91
CA ILE A 33 9.61 8.31 -15.82
C ILE A 33 10.19 7.25 -14.88
N GLU A 34 11.29 6.61 -15.28
CA GLU A 34 11.94 5.58 -14.47
C GLU A 34 12.84 6.25 -13.44
N LEU A 35 12.60 6.00 -12.15
CA LEU A 35 13.36 6.56 -11.03
C LEU A 35 13.80 5.43 -10.08
N GLU A 36 15.04 5.50 -9.58
CA GLU A 36 15.55 4.57 -8.57
C GLU A 36 15.02 4.94 -7.17
N MET A 37 13.78 4.50 -6.87
CA MET A 37 13.12 4.72 -5.59
C MET A 37 13.17 3.48 -4.70
N ARG A 38 13.31 3.65 -3.38
CA ARG A 38 13.39 2.52 -2.43
C ARG A 38 12.05 2.09 -1.85
N ASP A 39 11.15 3.04 -1.59
CA ASP A 39 9.95 2.80 -0.78
C ASP A 39 8.65 2.72 -1.61
N TYR A 40 8.70 3.08 -2.89
CA TYR A 40 7.53 3.18 -3.76
C TYR A 40 7.84 2.60 -5.14
N ASP A 41 6.93 1.80 -5.66
CA ASP A 41 7.02 1.25 -7.01
C ASP A 41 6.57 2.27 -8.08
N LEU A 42 5.58 3.10 -7.75
CA LEU A 42 4.96 4.04 -8.68
C LEU A 42 4.39 5.26 -7.93
N ILE A 43 4.65 6.46 -8.45
CA ILE A 43 4.07 7.71 -7.97
C ILE A 43 3.25 8.30 -9.12
N LEU A 44 1.96 8.50 -8.88
CA LEU A 44 1.04 9.10 -9.85
C LEU A 44 0.86 10.58 -9.52
N GLY A 45 1.30 11.43 -10.45
CA GLY A 45 1.22 12.89 -10.32
C GLY A 45 -0.19 13.43 -10.54
N MET A 46 -0.34 14.73 -10.28
CA MET A 46 -1.60 15.46 -10.48
C MET A 46 -2.00 15.54 -11.96
N ASP A 47 -1.03 15.53 -12.86
CA ASP A 47 -1.21 15.48 -14.31
C ASP A 47 -1.92 14.18 -14.73
N TRP A 48 -1.44 13.04 -14.25
CA TRP A 48 -2.04 11.75 -14.52
C TRP A 48 -3.43 11.64 -13.86
N LEU A 49 -3.56 12.08 -12.60
CA LEU A 49 -4.83 12.05 -11.88
C LEU A 49 -5.89 12.93 -12.55
N SER A 50 -5.54 14.14 -13.00
CA SER A 50 -6.47 15.04 -13.68
C SER A 50 -6.89 14.53 -15.05
N ARG A 51 -5.97 13.93 -15.82
CA ARG A 51 -6.26 13.28 -17.12
C ARG A 51 -7.35 12.22 -17.01
N HIS A 52 -7.40 11.48 -15.90
CA HIS A 52 -8.36 10.40 -15.67
C HIS A 52 -9.54 10.80 -14.78
N GLY A 53 -9.77 12.11 -14.58
CA GLY A 53 -10.89 12.62 -13.80
C GLY A 53 -10.88 12.16 -12.34
N ALA A 54 -9.70 12.01 -11.74
CA ALA A 54 -9.59 11.45 -10.40
C ALA A 54 -10.09 12.44 -9.32
N THR A 55 -10.96 11.95 -8.44
CA THR A 55 -11.39 12.63 -7.21
C THR A 55 -10.95 11.82 -6.00
N ILE A 56 -10.14 12.42 -5.13
CA ILE A 56 -9.63 11.76 -3.92
C ILE A 56 -10.52 12.15 -2.73
N ASP A 57 -11.22 11.19 -2.15
CA ASP A 57 -11.95 11.34 -0.88
C ASP A 57 -11.09 10.75 0.26
N CYS A 58 -10.33 11.64 0.92
CA CYS A 58 -9.44 11.26 2.02
C CYS A 58 -10.20 10.67 3.22
N ARG A 59 -11.45 11.11 3.46
CA ARG A 59 -12.24 10.65 4.60
C ARG A 59 -12.68 9.20 4.39
N LYS A 60 -13.15 8.88 3.18
CA LYS A 60 -13.55 7.52 2.81
C LYS A 60 -12.38 6.64 2.40
N ARG A 61 -11.19 7.23 2.18
CA ARG A 61 -9.98 6.55 1.68
C ARG A 61 -10.22 5.92 0.31
N THR A 62 -10.88 6.66 -0.56
CA THR A 62 -11.25 6.22 -1.90
C THR A 62 -10.75 7.21 -2.94
N VAL A 63 -10.44 6.69 -4.13
CA VAL A 63 -10.18 7.48 -5.32
C VAL A 63 -11.21 7.09 -6.36
N THR A 64 -12.02 8.05 -6.79
CA THR A 64 -12.99 7.86 -7.88
C THR A 64 -12.36 8.33 -9.17
N PHE A 65 -12.36 7.48 -10.19
CA PHE A 65 -11.91 7.84 -11.55
C PHE A 65 -13.14 8.01 -12.43
N THR A 66 -13.18 9.08 -13.21
CA THR A 66 -14.23 9.35 -14.21
C THR A 66 -13.59 9.67 -15.56
N PRO A 67 -13.02 8.67 -16.26
CA PRO A 67 -12.39 8.88 -17.56
C PRO A 67 -13.44 9.32 -18.59
N GLU A 68 -13.07 10.22 -19.52
CA GLU A 68 -13.99 10.69 -20.56
C GLU A 68 -14.51 9.57 -21.48
N SER A 69 -13.68 8.55 -21.71
CA SER A 69 -13.94 7.44 -22.62
C SER A 69 -14.41 6.15 -21.95
N GLY A 70 -14.72 6.18 -20.65
CA GLY A 70 -14.93 4.96 -19.86
C GLY A 70 -15.99 5.06 -18.78
N GLU A 71 -16.28 3.91 -18.17
CA GLU A 71 -17.13 3.82 -16.99
C GLU A 71 -16.39 4.37 -15.76
N ALA A 72 -17.07 5.18 -14.96
CA ALA A 72 -16.54 5.63 -13.68
C ALA A 72 -16.33 4.43 -12.74
N PHE A 73 -15.21 4.42 -12.03
CA PHE A 73 -14.90 3.36 -11.08
C PHE A 73 -14.22 3.91 -9.83
N ILE A 74 -14.33 3.16 -8.73
CA ILE A 74 -13.80 3.56 -7.43
C ILE A 74 -12.69 2.58 -7.05
N PHE A 75 -11.51 3.13 -6.84
CA PHE A 75 -10.45 2.44 -6.14
C PHE A 75 -10.58 2.71 -4.64
N GLU A 76 -10.73 1.64 -3.87
CA GLU A 76 -10.66 1.71 -2.43
C GLU A 76 -9.21 1.43 -2.03
N GLY A 77 -8.59 2.34 -1.26
CA GLY A 77 -7.27 2.09 -0.70
C GLY A 77 -7.26 0.84 0.18
N ILE A 78 -6.10 0.50 0.77
CA ILE A 78 -5.97 -0.69 1.62
C ILE A 78 -7.02 -0.65 2.74
N LYS A 79 -8.11 -1.39 2.53
CA LYS A 79 -9.05 -1.78 3.57
C LYS A 79 -8.37 -2.92 4.28
N VAL A 80 -7.74 -2.63 5.42
CA VAL A 80 -7.52 -3.67 6.41
C VAL A 80 -8.90 -4.23 6.66
N LYS A 81 -9.21 -5.40 6.07
CA LYS A 81 -10.48 -6.09 6.28
C LYS A 81 -10.56 -6.28 7.78
N SER A 82 -11.32 -5.41 8.44
CA SER A 82 -11.58 -5.47 9.86
C SER A 82 -12.58 -6.61 10.10
N SER A 83 -12.24 -7.83 9.68
CA SER A 83 -12.94 -9.03 10.11
C SER A 83 -12.29 -9.59 11.38
N LEU A 84 -11.06 -9.17 11.71
CA LEU A 84 -10.43 -9.50 12.98
C LEU A 84 -10.46 -8.25 13.87
N PRO A 85 -11.16 -8.30 15.02
CA PRO A 85 -11.04 -7.26 16.02
C PRO A 85 -9.58 -7.23 16.52
N LEU A 86 -8.83 -6.27 16.02
CA LEU A 86 -7.46 -6.00 16.45
C LEU A 86 -7.51 -5.05 17.66
N VAL A 87 -6.80 -5.42 18.71
CA VAL A 87 -6.59 -4.57 19.89
C VAL A 87 -5.12 -4.21 19.99
N THR A 88 -4.83 -3.02 20.49
CA THR A 88 -3.45 -2.63 20.79
C THR A 88 -2.90 -3.44 21.95
N ALA A 89 -1.57 -3.59 22.04
CA ALA A 89 -0.92 -4.27 23.16
C ALA A 89 -1.32 -3.69 24.52
N LEU A 90 -1.45 -2.35 24.62
CA LEU A 90 -1.91 -1.67 25.84
C LEU A 90 -3.34 -2.07 26.22
N LYS A 91 -4.23 -2.17 25.23
CA LYS A 91 -5.63 -2.54 25.46
C LYS A 91 -5.76 -4.03 25.82
N ALA A 92 -5.00 -4.90 25.16
CA ALA A 92 -4.88 -6.30 25.53
C ALA A 92 -4.37 -6.45 26.98
N GLN A 93 -3.32 -5.72 27.37
CA GLN A 93 -2.80 -5.75 28.73
C GLN A 93 -3.85 -5.30 29.76
N LYS A 94 -4.62 -4.25 29.47
CA LYS A 94 -5.72 -3.79 30.33
C LYS A 94 -6.81 -4.85 30.49
N MET A 95 -7.17 -5.55 29.42
CA MET A 95 -8.16 -6.63 29.44
C MET A 95 -7.67 -7.83 30.27
N ILE A 96 -6.42 -8.24 30.10
CA ILE A 96 -5.81 -9.31 30.90
C ILE A 96 -5.83 -8.93 32.40
N ARG A 97 -5.45 -7.69 32.74
CA ARG A 97 -5.51 -7.19 34.12
C ARG A 97 -6.93 -7.12 34.69
N ALA A 98 -7.94 -6.96 33.83
CA ALA A 98 -9.35 -6.97 34.21
C ALA A 98 -9.93 -8.40 34.37
N GLY A 99 -9.11 -9.44 34.16
CA GLY A 99 -9.50 -10.85 34.35
C GLY A 99 -9.86 -11.60 33.06
N CYS A 100 -9.66 -11.01 31.88
CA CYS A 100 -9.85 -11.73 30.62
C CYS A 100 -8.78 -12.81 30.42
N GLN A 101 -9.18 -14.00 29.95
CA GLN A 101 -8.25 -15.05 29.50
C GLN A 101 -7.53 -14.61 28.22
N ALA A 102 -6.23 -14.91 28.15
CA ALA A 102 -5.41 -14.63 26.97
C ALA A 102 -4.57 -15.85 26.59
N TYR A 103 -4.32 -15.99 25.30
CA TYR A 103 -3.55 -17.08 24.71
C TYR A 103 -2.49 -16.49 23.79
N LEU A 104 -1.30 -17.09 23.80
CA LEU A 104 -0.24 -16.77 22.86
C LEU A 104 -0.28 -17.78 21.71
N ALA A 105 -0.41 -17.28 20.48
CA ALA A 105 -0.31 -18.09 19.28
C ALA A 105 0.88 -17.60 18.46
N SER A 106 1.64 -18.54 17.88
CA SER A 106 2.75 -18.25 16.98
C SER A 106 2.41 -18.77 15.59
N ILE A 107 2.70 -17.97 14.56
CA ILE A 107 2.53 -18.35 13.16
C ILE A 107 3.92 -18.75 12.66
N VAL A 108 4.07 -20.00 12.21
CA VAL A 108 5.29 -20.49 11.59
C VAL A 108 5.08 -20.54 10.09
N ASP A 109 5.78 -19.68 9.36
CA ASP A 109 5.84 -19.73 7.91
C ASP A 109 6.71 -20.91 7.48
N LYS A 110 6.09 -21.92 6.87
CA LYS A 110 6.77 -23.14 6.40
C LYS A 110 7.37 -22.99 4.99
N SER A 111 7.18 -21.85 4.33
CA SER A 111 7.77 -21.57 3.01
C SER A 111 9.24 -21.14 3.07
N ARG A 112 9.73 -20.84 4.27
CA ARG A 112 11.13 -20.55 4.55
C ARG A 112 11.74 -21.74 5.28
N GLU A 113 12.43 -22.60 4.54
CA GLU A 113 13.38 -23.55 5.13
C GLU A 113 14.56 -22.76 5.72
N THR A 114 14.37 -22.22 6.91
CA THR A 114 15.47 -21.79 7.78
C THR A 114 15.54 -22.77 8.93
N THR A 115 16.49 -23.69 8.82
CA THR A 115 17.02 -24.52 9.90
C THR A 115 17.52 -23.63 11.05
N LEU A 116 16.62 -23.21 11.92
CA LEU A 116 16.98 -22.64 13.21
C LEU A 116 16.71 -23.70 14.26
N LYS A 117 17.79 -24.38 14.66
CA LYS A 117 17.78 -25.36 15.74
C LYS A 117 17.60 -24.65 17.08
N PRO A 118 16.92 -25.29 18.06
CA PRO A 118 16.60 -24.70 19.37
C PRO A 118 17.80 -24.40 20.27
N GLU A 119 19.03 -24.58 19.79
CA GLU A 119 20.28 -24.40 20.54
C GLU A 119 20.85 -22.97 20.50
N ASN A 120 20.26 -22.05 19.73
CA ASN A 120 20.83 -20.69 19.52
C ASN A 120 20.11 -19.54 20.27
N VAL A 121 19.25 -19.83 21.24
CA VAL A 121 18.69 -18.79 22.12
C VAL A 121 19.48 -18.78 23.43
N HIS A 122 20.43 -17.85 23.57
CA HIS A 122 20.98 -17.50 24.89
C HIS A 122 19.96 -16.61 25.62
N ILE A 123 19.60 -17.03 26.84
CA ILE A 123 18.83 -16.24 27.83
C ILE A 123 19.76 -15.19 28.43
#